data_AF-A0A365Y8A3-F1
#
_entry.id   AF-A0A365Y8A3-F1
#
_cell.length_a   1.000
_cell.length_b   1.000
_cell.length_c   1.000
_cell.angle_alpha   90.00
_cell.angle_beta   90.00
_cell.angle_gamma   90.00
#
_symmetry.space_group_name_H-M   'P 1'
#
loop_
_entity.id
_entity.type
_entity.pdbx_description
1 polymer ?
#
loop_
_entity_poly.entity_id
_entity_poly.type
_entity_poly.pdbx_seq_one_letter_code
_entity_poly.pdbx_strand_id
1 'polypeptide(L)'
;MNKAIFIYDQQAVCGPSEEHRANAMQFRQALGLGVLGSLGASDLTAVPGAHQRGGLLFTARVLPMTTRGTRGTRPRNMGIMVSLTPADEIEIEAREIARGTEHAKIEGIGIEQLQRAALAIDYDGPEVLNPRYRTN
;
A
#
# COMPACT_ATOMS: atom_id res chain seq x y z
N MET A 1 -10.17 -7.10 9.49
CA MET A 1 -10.84 -7.84 8.39
C MET A 1 -10.74 -7.00 7.12
N ASN A 2 -9.52 -6.89 6.54
CA ASN A 2 -9.22 -5.95 5.44
C ASN A 2 -9.06 -6.63 4.07
N LYS A 3 -9.05 -7.97 4.05
CA LYS A 3 -8.89 -8.76 2.81
C LYS A 3 -10.02 -8.55 1.81
N ALA A 4 -11.22 -8.20 2.27
CA ALA A 4 -12.38 -7.99 1.39
C ALA A 4 -12.31 -6.71 0.55
N ILE A 5 -11.35 -5.81 0.83
CA ILE A 5 -11.20 -4.52 0.13
C ILE A 5 -10.36 -4.66 -1.14
N PHE A 6 -9.47 -5.64 -1.17
CA PHE A 6 -8.58 -5.90 -2.30
C PHE A 6 -9.06 -7.14 -3.05
N ILE A 7 -9.14 -7.01 -4.38
CA ILE A 7 -9.48 -8.14 -5.24
C ILE A 7 -8.19 -8.91 -5.47
N TYR A 8 -8.19 -10.18 -5.07
CA TYR A 8 -7.10 -11.09 -5.38
C TYR A 8 -7.47 -11.93 -6.60
N ASP A 9 -6.47 -12.39 -7.36
CA ASP A 9 -6.67 -13.49 -8.30
C ASP A 9 -7.25 -14.71 -7.56
N GLN A 10 -8.15 -15.46 -8.22
CA GLN A 10 -9.01 -16.50 -7.64
C GLN A 10 -8.25 -17.63 -6.94
N GLN A 11 -6.93 -17.73 -7.10
CA GLN A 11 -6.07 -18.68 -6.38
C GLN A 11 -5.81 -18.30 -4.90
N ALA A 12 -6.25 -17.13 -4.43
CA ALA A 12 -6.09 -16.66 -3.05
C ALA A 12 -6.88 -17.42 -1.96
N VAL A 13 -7.57 -18.50 -2.33
CA VAL A 13 -8.44 -19.30 -1.45
C VAL A 13 -7.62 -20.02 -0.36
N CYS A 14 -6.36 -20.33 -0.63
CA CYS A 14 -5.41 -20.78 0.38
C CYS A 14 -4.72 -19.56 1.00
N GLY A 15 -4.64 -19.50 2.33
CA GLY A 15 -3.91 -18.44 3.05
C GLY A 15 -2.44 -18.30 2.60
N PRO A 16 -1.71 -17.27 3.09
CA PRO A 16 -0.33 -17.04 2.64
C PRO A 16 0.55 -18.29 2.85
N SER A 17 1.35 -18.64 1.84
CA SER A 17 2.40 -19.66 1.92
C SER A 17 3.59 -19.16 2.76
N GLU A 18 4.60 -20.00 2.96
CA GLU A 18 5.85 -19.57 3.60
C GLU A 18 6.58 -18.50 2.77
N GLU A 19 6.63 -18.67 1.45
CA GLU A 19 7.18 -17.68 0.51
C GLU A 19 6.45 -16.34 0.61
N HIS A 20 5.11 -16.34 0.67
CA HIS A 20 4.33 -15.13 0.86
C HIS A 20 4.69 -14.41 2.17
N ARG A 21 4.95 -15.17 3.24
CA ARG A 21 5.38 -14.60 4.53
C ARG A 21 6.80 -14.04 4.46
N ALA A 22 7.71 -14.70 3.74
CA ALA A 22 9.08 -14.22 3.55
C ALA A 22 9.09 -12.87 2.82
N ASN A 23 8.34 -12.75 1.72
CA ASN A 23 8.24 -11.50 0.95
C ASN A 23 7.56 -10.39 1.77
N ALA A 24 6.50 -10.71 2.52
CA ALA A 24 5.87 -9.75 3.43
C ALA A 24 6.83 -9.25 4.52
N MET A 25 7.70 -10.13 5.05
CA MET A 25 8.74 -9.74 6.01
C MET A 25 9.80 -8.84 5.38
N GLN A 26 10.21 -9.12 4.14
CA GLN A 26 11.13 -8.25 3.40
C GLN A 26 10.52 -6.85 3.19
N PHE A 27 9.25 -6.76 2.78
CA PHE A 27 8.57 -5.47 2.67
C PHE A 27 8.47 -4.74 4.01
N ARG A 28 8.15 -5.45 5.09
CA ARG A 28 8.09 -4.86 6.43
C ARG A 28 9.46 -4.30 6.87
N GLN A 29 10.53 -5.04 6.62
CA GLN A 29 11.89 -4.60 6.92
C GLN A 29 12.31 -3.41 6.06
N ALA A 30 12.02 -3.46 4.76
CA ALA A 30 12.32 -2.40 3.81
C ALA A 30 11.56 -1.12 4.12
N LEU A 31 10.28 -1.18 4.50
CA LEU A 31 9.53 0.00 4.97
C LEU A 31 10.14 0.56 6.26
N GLY A 32 10.50 -0.32 7.19
CA GLY A 32 11.08 0.04 8.48
C GLY A 32 10.08 0.72 9.43
N LEU A 33 10.48 0.84 10.70
CA LEU A 33 9.61 1.39 11.75
C LEU A 33 9.26 2.87 11.54
N GLY A 34 10.15 3.65 10.92
CA GLY A 34 9.93 5.07 10.65
C GLY A 34 8.75 5.31 9.72
N VAL A 35 8.76 4.67 8.54
CA VAL A 35 7.67 4.81 7.55
C VAL A 35 6.36 4.25 8.08
N LEU A 36 6.40 3.06 8.68
CA LEU A 36 5.22 2.44 9.27
C LEU A 36 4.62 3.32 10.38
N GLY A 37 5.47 3.89 11.23
CA GLY A 37 5.04 4.83 12.28
C GLY A 37 4.41 6.10 11.71
N SER A 38 5.04 6.71 10.69
CA SER A 38 4.51 7.92 10.03
C SER A 38 3.13 7.69 9.41
N LEU A 39 2.88 6.52 8.82
CA LEU A 39 1.58 6.17 8.24
C LEU A 39 0.54 5.73 9.28
N GLY A 40 0.90 5.66 10.57
CA GLY A 40 0.05 5.11 11.62
C GLY A 40 -0.31 3.64 11.35
N ALA A 41 0.65 2.87 10.85
CA ALA A 41 0.43 1.50 10.39
C ALA A 41 -0.03 0.57 11.52
N SER A 42 -1.06 -0.23 11.23
CA SER A 42 -1.61 -1.25 12.13
C SER A 42 -2.05 -2.49 11.36
N ASP A 43 -2.32 -3.59 12.06
CA ASP A 43 -2.82 -4.86 11.48
C ASP A 43 -1.95 -5.45 10.35
N LEU A 44 -0.62 -5.32 10.47
CA LEU A 44 0.32 -5.84 9.47
C LEU A 44 0.16 -7.35 9.30
N THR A 45 -0.20 -7.76 8.09
CA THR A 45 -0.55 -9.14 7.77
C THR A 45 0.07 -9.55 6.45
N ALA A 46 0.72 -10.72 6.44
CA ALA A 46 1.14 -11.35 5.20
C ALA A 46 -0.08 -11.86 4.42
N VAL A 47 -0.09 -11.58 3.13
CA VAL A 47 -1.14 -12.01 2.19
C VAL A 47 -0.49 -12.57 0.92
N PRO A 48 -1.23 -13.32 0.09
CA PRO A 48 -0.72 -13.73 -1.22
C PRO A 48 -0.38 -12.56 -2.15
N GLY A 49 -0.91 -11.36 -1.89
CA GLY A 49 -0.72 -10.19 -2.75
C GLY A 49 -1.57 -10.26 -4.03
N ALA A 50 -1.54 -9.19 -4.83
CA ALA A 50 -2.36 -9.08 -6.04
C ALA A 50 -2.01 -10.18 -7.08
N HIS A 51 -0.75 -10.59 -7.15
CA HIS A 51 -0.21 -11.52 -8.14
C HIS A 51 0.18 -12.90 -7.58
N GLN A 52 -0.30 -13.27 -6.38
CA GLN A 52 0.07 -14.54 -5.72
C GLN A 52 1.59 -14.72 -5.52
N ARG A 53 2.33 -13.62 -5.35
CA ARG A 53 3.77 -13.61 -5.11
C ARG A 53 4.15 -13.08 -3.73
N GLY A 54 3.18 -13.01 -2.83
CA GLY A 54 3.34 -12.45 -1.51
C GLY A 54 3.10 -10.94 -1.50
N GLY A 55 2.57 -10.48 -0.38
CA GLY A 55 2.32 -9.09 -0.14
C GLY A 55 2.17 -8.79 1.34
N LEU A 56 2.38 -7.53 1.69
CA LEU A 56 2.14 -6.99 3.01
C LEU A 56 0.89 -6.12 2.97
N LEU A 57 -0.12 -6.50 3.74
CA LEU A 57 -1.34 -5.73 3.95
C LEU A 57 -1.29 -5.07 5.31
N PHE A 58 -1.60 -3.78 5.39
CA PHE A 58 -1.74 -3.08 6.67
C PHE A 58 -2.77 -1.96 6.58
N THR A 59 -3.26 -1.52 7.73
CA THR A 59 -4.10 -0.32 7.83
C THR A 59 -3.21 0.90 8.02
N ALA A 60 -3.44 1.98 7.29
CA ALA A 60 -2.81 3.29 7.48
C ALA A 60 -3.85 4.38 7.73
N ARG A 61 -3.45 5.49 8.34
CA ARG A 61 -4.29 6.68 8.51
C ARG A 61 -3.82 7.77 7.55
N VAL A 62 -4.57 7.97 6.48
CA VAL A 62 -4.19 8.88 5.39
C VAL A 62 -5.20 10.01 5.30
N LEU A 63 -4.75 11.24 5.03
CA LEU A 63 -5.65 12.36 4.76
C LEU A 63 -5.98 12.44 3.26
N PRO A 64 -7.16 11.97 2.81
CA PRO A 64 -7.45 11.88 1.38
C PRO A 64 -7.64 13.25 0.74
N MET A 65 -7.42 13.31 -0.58
CA MET A 65 -7.86 14.43 -1.40
C MET A 65 -9.36 14.32 -1.65
N THR A 66 -10.04 15.46 -1.66
CA THR A 66 -11.42 15.56 -2.13
C THR A 66 -11.46 15.59 -3.66
N THR A 67 -12.63 15.34 -4.23
CA THR A 67 -12.85 15.46 -5.69
C THR A 67 -12.59 16.87 -6.24
N ARG A 68 -12.48 17.88 -5.38
CA ARG A 68 -12.16 19.27 -5.73
C ARG A 68 -10.66 19.57 -5.62
N GLY A 69 -9.81 18.57 -5.34
CA GLY A 69 -8.36 18.74 -5.20
C GLY A 69 -7.92 19.38 -3.89
N THR A 70 -8.82 19.60 -2.93
CA THR A 70 -8.47 20.08 -1.59
C THR A 70 -8.33 18.92 -0.61
N ARG A 71 -7.59 19.11 0.48
CA ARG A 71 -7.51 18.13 1.57
C ARG A 71 -8.87 17.87 2.21
N GLY A 72 -9.10 16.60 2.57
CA GLY A 72 -10.14 16.24 3.52
C GLY A 72 -9.89 16.88 4.88
N THR A 73 -10.94 16.96 5.70
CA THR A 73 -10.84 17.56 7.05
C THR A 73 -10.50 16.56 8.15
N ARG A 74 -10.49 15.25 7.82
CA ARG A 74 -10.24 14.16 8.77
C ARG A 74 -9.50 13.01 8.08
N PRO A 75 -8.46 12.44 8.72
CA PRO A 75 -7.82 11.22 8.23
C PRO A 75 -8.83 10.07 8.12
N ARG A 76 -8.64 9.23 7.11
CA ARG A 76 -9.41 8.00 6.87
C ARG A 76 -8.53 6.78 7.06
N ASN A 77 -9.14 5.67 7.46
CA ASN A 77 -8.45 4.40 7.51
C ASN A 77 -8.39 3.84 6.09
N MET A 78 -7.17 3.63 5.62
CA MET A 78 -6.87 3.04 4.33
C MET A 78 -6.33 1.63 4.54
N GLY A 79 -6.78 0.67 3.74
CA GLY A 79 -6.02 -0.55 3.51
C GLY A 79 -4.89 -0.22 2.55
N ILE A 80 -3.66 -0.60 2.90
CA ILE A 80 -2.48 -0.49 2.05
C ILE A 80 -2.01 -1.89 1.71
N MET A 81 -1.97 -2.20 0.42
CA MET A 81 -1.44 -3.44 -0.13
C MET A 81 -0.10 -3.16 -0.78
N VAL A 82 0.95 -3.81 -0.32
CA VAL A 82 2.25 -3.87 -1.02
C VAL A 82 2.38 -5.27 -1.60
N SER A 83 2.52 -5.40 -2.92
CA SER A 83 2.60 -6.68 -3.63
C SER A 83 3.81 -6.76 -4.54
N LEU A 84 4.33 -7.96 -4.74
CA LEU A 84 5.33 -8.24 -5.77
C LEU A 84 4.64 -8.58 -7.10
N THR A 85 5.10 -8.00 -8.20
CA THR A 85 4.64 -8.29 -9.56
C THR A 85 5.40 -9.50 -10.15
N PRO A 86 4.94 -10.07 -11.27
CA PRO A 86 5.66 -11.14 -11.95
C PRO A 86 7.05 -10.75 -12.49
N ALA A 87 7.31 -9.44 -12.64
CA ALA A 87 8.57 -8.88 -13.10
C ALA A 87 9.52 -8.52 -11.94
N ASP A 88 9.20 -8.95 -10.71
CA ASP A 88 9.92 -8.63 -9.47
C ASP A 88 9.95 -7.13 -9.14
N GLU A 89 8.97 -6.39 -9.66
CA GLU A 89 8.69 -5.01 -9.27
C GLU A 89 7.66 -4.99 -8.14
N ILE A 90 7.52 -3.85 -7.48
CA ILE A 90 6.58 -3.66 -6.38
C ILE A 90 5.42 -2.79 -6.84
N GLU A 91 4.22 -3.17 -6.41
CA GLU A 91 3.00 -2.38 -6.52
C GLU A 91 2.52 -1.99 -5.11
N ILE A 92 2.10 -0.73 -4.95
CA ILE A 92 1.41 -0.26 -3.76
C ILE A 92 0.03 0.25 -4.12
N GLU A 93 -0.99 -0.29 -3.47
CA GLU A 93 -2.38 0.10 -3.67
C GLU A 93 -2.99 0.55 -2.33
N ALA A 94 -3.58 1.73 -2.32
CA ALA A 94 -4.24 2.32 -1.16
C ALA A 94 -5.74 2.45 -1.43
N ARG A 95 -6.57 1.83 -0.59
CA ARG A 95 -8.05 1.89 -0.69
C ARG A 95 -8.69 2.31 0.62
N GLU A 96 -9.71 3.15 0.56
CA GLU A 96 -10.50 3.50 1.74
C GLU A 96 -11.27 2.28 2.26
N ILE A 97 -11.06 1.92 3.53
CA ILE A 97 -11.70 0.74 4.14
C ILE A 97 -13.22 0.83 4.11
N ALA A 98 -13.78 2.02 4.38
CA ALA A 98 -15.21 2.21 4.51
C ALA A 98 -15.97 2.15 3.17
N ARG A 99 -15.31 2.46 2.05
CA ARG A 99 -15.96 2.63 0.74
C ARG A 99 -15.39 1.73 -0.35
N GLY A 100 -14.22 1.14 -0.13
CA GLY A 100 -13.49 0.38 -1.15
C GLY A 100 -12.92 1.22 -2.29
N THR A 101 -13.02 2.54 -2.21
CA THR A 101 -12.55 3.48 -3.24
C THR A 101 -11.03 3.52 -3.24
N GLU A 102 -10.44 3.41 -4.44
CA GLU A 102 -9.01 3.60 -4.64
C GLU A 102 -8.61 5.05 -4.37
N HIS A 103 -7.64 5.23 -3.50
CA HIS A 103 -7.04 6.52 -3.16
C HIS A 103 -5.77 6.75 -3.98
N ALA A 104 -4.93 5.73 -4.09
CA ALA A 104 -3.70 5.79 -4.88
C ALA A 104 -3.27 4.40 -5.33
N LYS A 105 -2.64 4.34 -6.50
CA LYS A 105 -1.96 3.17 -7.03
C LYS A 105 -0.57 3.58 -7.55
N ILE A 106 0.47 2.88 -7.11
CA ILE A 106 1.87 3.09 -7.51
C ILE A 106 2.39 1.75 -8.01
N GLU A 107 2.90 1.71 -9.24
CA GLU A 107 3.34 0.48 -9.91
C GLU A 107 4.79 0.63 -10.40
N GLY A 108 5.48 -0.49 -10.61
CA GLY A 108 6.78 -0.51 -11.27
C GLY A 108 7.94 0.05 -10.43
N ILE A 109 7.88 -0.05 -9.10
CA ILE A 109 8.94 0.47 -8.23
C ILE A 109 9.84 -0.65 -7.69
N GLY A 110 11.12 -0.34 -7.47
CA GLY A 110 12.06 -1.23 -6.79
C GLY A 110 11.95 -1.18 -5.26
N ILE A 111 12.59 -2.14 -4.58
CA ILE A 111 12.60 -2.24 -3.11
C ILE A 111 13.24 -1.01 -2.44
N GLU A 112 14.23 -0.41 -3.09
CA GLU A 112 14.91 0.82 -2.68
C GLU A 112 14.02 2.07 -2.75
N GLN A 113 12.96 2.02 -3.56
CA GLN A 113 11.98 3.10 -3.71
C GLN A 113 10.76 2.92 -2.78
N LEU A 114 10.59 1.75 -2.17
CA LEU A 114 9.41 1.38 -1.39
C LEU A 114 9.08 2.36 -0.25
N GLN A 115 10.07 2.73 0.58
CA GLN A 115 9.86 3.68 1.69
C GLN A 115 9.29 5.01 1.20
N ARG A 116 9.88 5.52 0.13
CA ARG A 116 9.54 6.80 -0.49
C ARG A 116 8.14 6.75 -1.09
N ALA A 117 7.84 5.69 -1.85
CA ALA A 117 6.52 5.50 -2.46
C ALA A 117 5.42 5.34 -1.39
N ALA A 118 5.68 4.60 -0.32
CA ALA A 118 4.72 4.44 0.77
C ALA A 118 4.39 5.76 1.47
N LEU A 119 5.39 6.61 1.74
CA LEU A 119 5.16 7.95 2.30
C LEU A 119 4.43 8.89 1.32
N ALA A 120 4.57 8.69 0.01
CA ALA A 120 3.89 9.49 -1.00
C ALA A 120 2.36 9.37 -0.91
N ILE A 121 1.85 8.26 -0.36
CA ILE A 121 0.41 8.00 -0.20
C ILE A 121 -0.25 9.05 0.73
N ASP A 122 0.49 9.50 1.74
CA ASP A 122 0.06 10.54 2.69
C ASP A 122 0.73 11.90 2.42
N TYR A 123 1.31 12.09 1.23
CA TYR A 123 1.93 13.36 0.87
C TYR A 123 0.93 14.51 0.96
N ASP A 124 1.31 15.60 1.64
CA ASP A 124 0.48 16.78 1.99
C ASP A 124 0.58 17.98 1.02
N GLY A 125 1.17 17.83 -0.17
CA GLY A 125 1.25 18.93 -1.15
C GLY A 125 -0.04 19.15 -1.97
N PRO A 126 -0.05 20.16 -2.88
CA PRO A 126 -1.23 20.54 -3.66
C PRO A 126 -1.59 19.56 -4.79
N GLU A 127 -0.72 18.57 -5.05
CA GLU A 127 -0.93 17.53 -6.05
C GLU A 127 -1.33 16.20 -5.40
N VAL A 128 -2.07 15.36 -6.12
CA VAL A 128 -2.53 14.04 -5.64
C VAL A 128 -1.35 13.10 -5.33
N LEU A 129 -0.25 13.24 -6.04
CA LEU A 129 1.03 12.55 -5.80
C LEU A 129 2.12 13.58 -5.56
N ASN A 130 3.11 13.25 -4.73
CA ASN A 130 4.23 14.14 -4.47
C ASN A 130 4.99 14.49 -5.77
N PRO A 131 5.05 15.78 -6.17
CA PRO A 131 5.66 16.21 -7.43
C PRO A 131 7.14 15.85 -7.55
N ARG A 132 7.84 15.62 -6.43
CA ARG A 132 9.23 15.15 -6.40
C ARG A 132 9.41 13.73 -6.95
N TYR A 133 8.32 13.02 -7.25
CA TYR A 133 8.30 11.67 -7.80
C TYR A 133 7.70 11.59 -9.20
N ARG A 134 7.38 12.72 -9.85
CA ARG A 134 7.27 12.72 -11.32
C ARG A 134 8.67 12.52 -11.86
N THR A 135 8.94 11.32 -12.38
CA THR A 135 10.08 11.11 -13.27
C THR A 135 9.91 12.03 -14.48
N ASN A 136 10.91 12.86 -14.75
CA ASN A 136 11.13 13.36 -16.11
C ASN A 136 11.50 12.20 -17.02
#